data_AF-A0A7Y0X6Z0-F1
#
_entry.id   AF-A0A7Y0X6Z0-F1
#
_cell.length_a   1.000
_cell.length_b   1.000
_cell.length_c   1.000
_cell.angle_alpha   90.00
_cell.angle_beta   90.00
_cell.angle_gamma   90.00
#
_symmetry.space_group_name_H-M   'P 1'
#
loop_
_entity.id
_entity.type
_entity.pdbx_description
1 polymer ?
#
loop_
_entity_poly.entity_id
_entity_poly.type
_entity_poly.pdbx_seq_one_letter_code
_entity_poly.pdbx_strand_id
1 'polypeptide(L)'
;ANQTQISHQEWQQLLDTYLVEQGENTLFRYSQVSSVDKTKLKQYIQRLAKLDPLQYNQAEQYAYWVNLYNAITVDLILDNYPVESITKLGGLFSFGPWGDDVVVVNGKDLTLNDIEHRILRPIWNDPRTHYAVNCASLG
;
A
#
# COMPACT_ATOMS: atom_id res chain seq x y z
N ALA A 1 1.31 -24.78 6.70
CA ALA A 1 1.20 -23.61 5.81
C ALA A 1 1.85 -23.93 4.48
N ASN A 2 1.33 -23.40 3.37
CA ASN A 2 1.94 -23.59 2.06
C ASN A 2 3.30 -22.84 1.99
N GLN A 3 4.28 -23.41 1.29
CA GLN A 3 5.60 -22.81 1.06
C GLN A 3 5.65 -21.90 -0.17
N THR A 4 4.54 -21.76 -0.90
CA THR A 4 4.42 -20.84 -2.02
C THR A 4 4.66 -19.41 -1.58
N GLN A 5 5.47 -18.67 -2.34
CA GLN A 5 5.74 -17.25 -2.12
C GLN A 5 4.86 -16.40 -3.05
N ILE A 6 4.43 -15.24 -2.55
CA ILE A 6 3.74 -14.24 -3.34
C ILE A 6 4.78 -13.32 -3.97
N SER A 7 4.83 -13.28 -5.31
CA SER A 7 5.74 -12.36 -5.98
C SER A 7 5.29 -10.90 -5.78
N HIS A 8 6.23 -10.05 -5.39
CA HIS A 8 6.08 -8.60 -5.27
C HIS A 8 6.99 -7.83 -6.26
N GLN A 9 7.49 -8.51 -7.30
CA GLN A 9 8.48 -7.95 -8.23
C GLN A 9 7.99 -6.70 -8.96
N GLU A 10 6.72 -6.65 -9.39
CA GLU A 10 6.15 -5.49 -10.08
C GLU A 10 6.15 -4.24 -9.19
N TRP A 11 5.85 -4.43 -7.90
CA TRP A 11 5.93 -3.37 -6.89
C TRP A 11 7.37 -2.96 -6.62
N GLN A 12 8.28 -3.94 -6.46
CA GLN A 12 9.70 -3.67 -6.25
C GLN A 12 10.30 -2.86 -7.41
N GLN A 13 10.00 -3.20 -8.66
CA GLN A 13 10.49 -2.46 -9.83
C GLN A 13 10.03 -1.00 -9.84
N LEU A 14 8.80 -0.74 -9.40
CA LEU A 14 8.26 0.60 -9.28
C LEU A 14 9.00 1.36 -8.17
N LEU A 15 9.21 0.73 -7.01
CA LEU A 15 10.03 1.31 -5.94
C LEU A 15 11.47 1.61 -6.40
N ASP A 16 12.14 0.68 -7.07
CA ASP A 16 13.51 0.86 -7.56
C ASP A 16 13.62 2.05 -8.54
N THR A 17 12.55 2.33 -9.29
CA THR A 17 12.52 3.42 -10.28
C THR A 17 12.26 4.78 -9.62
N TYR A 18 11.35 4.82 -8.64
CA TYR A 18 10.78 6.06 -8.13
C TYR A 18 11.19 6.41 -6.70
N LEU A 19 11.81 5.49 -5.95
CA LEU A 19 12.41 5.79 -4.65
C LEU A 19 13.78 6.42 -4.79
N VAL A 20 14.05 7.31 -3.84
CA VAL A 20 15.23 8.17 -3.85
C VAL A 20 15.62 8.42 -2.41
N GLU A 21 16.90 8.44 -2.15
CA GLU A 21 17.42 8.88 -0.87
C GLU A 21 17.69 10.39 -0.93
N GLN A 22 17.16 11.13 0.04
CA GLN A 22 17.44 12.55 0.24
C GLN A 22 17.78 12.78 1.72
N GLY A 23 19.08 12.80 2.02
CA GLY A 23 19.56 12.85 3.40
C GLY A 23 19.20 11.56 4.14
N GLU A 24 18.54 11.68 5.30
CA GLU A 24 18.09 10.53 6.10
C GLU A 24 16.71 9.99 5.66
N ASN A 25 16.10 10.58 4.62
CA ASN A 25 14.76 10.22 4.17
C ASN A 25 14.78 9.45 2.86
N THR A 26 13.88 8.48 2.75
CA THR A 26 13.53 7.85 1.46
C THR A 26 12.24 8.48 0.95
N LEU A 27 12.28 9.09 -0.24
CA LEU A 27 11.15 9.78 -0.86
C LEU A 27 10.71 9.08 -2.14
N PHE A 28 9.45 9.27 -2.52
CA PHE A 28 8.87 8.71 -3.73
C PHE A 28 8.57 9.82 -4.75
N ARG A 29 9.12 9.75 -5.98
CA ARG A 29 8.96 10.80 -7.02
C ARG A 29 7.59 10.74 -7.72
N TYR A 30 6.52 11.12 -7.05
CA TYR A 30 5.15 11.06 -7.63
C TYR A 30 5.02 11.79 -8.98
N SER A 31 5.66 12.96 -9.13
CA SER A 31 5.64 13.75 -10.38
C SER A 31 6.28 13.06 -11.59
N GLN A 32 7.11 12.05 -11.37
CA GLN A 32 7.84 11.36 -12.45
C GLN A 32 7.18 10.05 -12.86
N VAL A 33 6.13 9.61 -12.16
CA VAL A 33 5.48 8.33 -12.47
C VAL A 33 4.78 8.41 -13.83
N SER A 34 5.20 7.53 -14.73
CA SER A 34 4.59 7.42 -16.05
C SER A 34 3.18 6.82 -15.97
N SER A 35 2.33 7.12 -16.95
CA SER A 35 1.00 6.48 -17.08
C SER A 35 1.08 4.96 -17.24
N VAL A 36 2.15 4.47 -17.87
CA VAL A 36 2.44 3.04 -18.03
C VAL A 36 2.71 2.39 -16.68
N ASP A 37 3.57 2.98 -15.85
CA ASP A 37 3.90 2.40 -14.55
C ASP A 37 2.76 2.55 -13.54
N LYS A 38 1.99 3.63 -13.62
CA LYS A 38 0.72 3.74 -12.88
C LYS A 38 -0.25 2.61 -13.24
N THR A 39 -0.33 2.24 -14.52
CA THR A 39 -1.14 1.09 -14.94
C THR A 39 -0.62 -0.23 -14.37
N LYS A 40 0.70 -0.44 -14.36
CA LYS A 40 1.31 -1.64 -13.74
C LYS A 40 1.03 -1.70 -12.24
N LEU A 41 1.05 -0.57 -11.53
CA LEU A 41 0.68 -0.51 -10.11
C LEU A 41 -0.76 -1.00 -9.87
N LYS A 42 -1.72 -0.50 -10.65
CA LYS A 42 -3.13 -0.95 -10.55
C LYS A 42 -3.27 -2.45 -10.86
N GLN A 43 -2.55 -2.96 -11.87
CA GLN A 43 -2.54 -4.39 -12.20
C GLN A 43 -1.98 -5.24 -11.06
N TYR A 44 -0.90 -4.79 -10.41
CA TYR A 44 -0.32 -5.42 -9.25
C TYR A 44 -1.31 -5.50 -8.07
N ILE A 45 -1.99 -4.39 -7.75
CA ILE A 45 -3.02 -4.35 -6.71
C ILE A 45 -4.15 -5.33 -7.04
N GLN A 46 -4.65 -5.32 -8.27
CA GLN A 46 -5.72 -6.23 -8.72
C GLN A 46 -5.29 -7.70 -8.65
N ARG A 47 -4.02 -8.00 -8.93
CA ARG A 47 -3.47 -9.36 -8.81
C ARG A 47 -3.48 -9.81 -7.35
N LEU A 48 -2.99 -8.97 -6.44
CA LEU A 48 -3.03 -9.28 -5.01
C LEU A 48 -4.46 -9.44 -4.48
N ALA A 49 -5.39 -8.58 -4.90
CA ALA A 49 -6.78 -8.62 -4.48
C ALA A 49 -7.49 -9.95 -4.81
N LYS A 50 -7.03 -10.66 -5.85
CA LYS A 50 -7.56 -11.97 -6.26
C LYS A 50 -6.97 -13.15 -5.48
N LEU A 51 -5.90 -12.95 -4.72
CA LEU A 51 -5.31 -14.00 -3.89
C LEU A 51 -6.08 -14.10 -2.57
N ASP A 52 -6.23 -15.33 -2.06
CA ASP A 52 -6.62 -15.55 -0.68
C ASP A 52 -5.35 -15.62 0.19
N PRO A 53 -5.01 -14.56 0.96
CA PRO A 53 -3.81 -14.54 1.79
C PRO A 53 -3.84 -15.64 2.87
N LEU A 54 -5.02 -16.12 3.28
CA LEU A 54 -5.14 -17.13 4.34
C LEU A 54 -4.57 -18.50 3.93
N GLN A 55 -4.32 -18.73 2.64
CA GLN A 55 -3.69 -19.96 2.13
C GLN A 55 -2.16 -20.00 2.36
N TYR A 56 -1.55 -18.86 2.71
CA TYR A 56 -0.09 -18.70 2.84
C TYR A 56 0.36 -18.79 4.30
N ASN A 57 1.67 -18.92 4.53
CA ASN A 57 2.21 -18.85 5.89
C ASN A 57 2.13 -17.43 6.46
N GLN A 58 2.29 -17.27 7.78
CA GLN A 58 2.12 -15.97 8.44
C GLN A 58 3.10 -14.89 7.96
N ALA A 59 4.31 -15.26 7.54
CA ALA A 59 5.29 -14.29 7.03
C ALA A 59 4.85 -13.75 5.66
N GLU A 60 4.39 -14.63 4.77
CA GLU A 60 3.82 -14.24 3.48
C GLU A 60 2.52 -13.43 3.62
N GLN A 61 1.65 -13.79 4.58
CA GLN A 61 0.47 -13.00 4.90
C GLN A 61 0.84 -11.58 5.35
N TYR A 62 1.84 -11.43 6.20
CA TYR A 62 2.31 -10.12 6.64
C TYR A 62 2.83 -9.29 5.46
N ALA A 63 3.72 -9.88 4.65
CA ALA A 63 4.29 -9.24 3.48
C ALA A 63 3.21 -8.83 2.46
N TYR A 64 2.22 -9.70 2.24
CA TYR A 64 1.06 -9.41 1.40
C TYR A 64 0.34 -8.14 1.85
N TRP A 65 -0.05 -8.06 3.13
CA TRP A 65 -0.84 -6.94 3.64
C TRP A 65 -0.05 -5.64 3.68
N VAL A 66 1.23 -5.67 4.07
CA VAL A 66 2.11 -4.50 4.05
C VAL A 66 2.28 -3.97 2.63
N ASN A 67 2.58 -4.85 1.68
CA ASN A 67 2.79 -4.43 0.29
C ASN A 67 1.49 -3.97 -0.38
N LEU A 68 0.35 -4.60 -0.08
CA LEU A 68 -0.96 -4.18 -0.60
C LEU A 68 -1.32 -2.78 -0.08
N TYR A 69 -1.17 -2.55 1.24
CA TYR A 69 -1.40 -1.24 1.85
C TYR A 69 -0.56 -0.16 1.16
N ASN A 70 0.75 -0.36 1.09
CA ASN A 70 1.67 0.64 0.53
C ASN A 70 1.41 0.93 -0.95
N ALA A 71 1.08 -0.10 -1.74
CA ALA A 71 0.77 0.06 -3.15
C ALA A 71 -0.53 0.84 -3.38
N ILE A 72 -1.60 0.52 -2.63
CA ILE A 72 -2.86 1.27 -2.69
C ILE A 72 -2.64 2.73 -2.28
N THR A 73 -1.88 2.96 -1.20
CA THR A 73 -1.51 4.30 -0.76
C THR A 73 -0.86 5.12 -1.89
N VAL A 74 0.13 4.55 -2.60
CA VAL A 74 0.77 5.23 -3.73
C VAL A 74 -0.20 5.45 -4.89
N ASP A 75 -1.07 4.48 -5.21
CA ASP A 75 -2.06 4.62 -6.27
C ASP A 75 -3.05 5.77 -6.00
N LEU A 76 -3.53 5.90 -4.76
CA LEU A 76 -4.41 7.00 -4.35
C LEU A 76 -3.74 8.37 -4.50
N ILE A 77 -2.46 8.47 -4.14
CA ILE A 77 -1.72 9.72 -4.28
C ILE A 77 -1.56 10.06 -5.76
N LEU A 78 -1.20 9.08 -6.59
CA LEU A 78 -1.06 9.25 -8.04
C LEU A 78 -2.39 9.58 -8.72
N ASP A 79 -3.52 9.12 -8.21
CA ASP A 79 -4.86 9.47 -8.70
C ASP A 79 -5.26 10.91 -8.37
N ASN A 80 -4.69 11.48 -7.32
CA ASN A 80 -5.00 12.85 -6.89
C ASN A 80 -3.89 13.87 -7.20
N TYR A 81 -2.73 13.44 -7.72
CA TYR A 81 -1.57 14.29 -7.94
C TYR A 81 -1.83 15.41 -8.99
N PRO A 82 -1.32 16.65 -8.79
CA PRO A 82 -0.54 17.13 -7.64
C PRO A 82 -1.43 17.42 -6.43
N VAL A 83 -1.02 16.91 -5.26
CA VAL A 83 -1.70 17.20 -3.99
C VAL A 83 -0.81 18.06 -3.11
N GLU A 84 -1.36 19.15 -2.56
CA GLU A 84 -0.62 20.01 -1.62
C GLU A 84 -0.33 19.28 -0.30
N SER A 85 -1.17 18.32 0.07
CA SER A 85 -0.95 17.45 1.22
C SER A 85 -1.88 16.24 1.16
N ILE A 86 -1.31 15.04 1.33
CA ILE A 86 -2.05 13.78 1.32
C ILE A 86 -2.99 13.68 2.52
N THR A 87 -2.68 14.37 3.62
CA THR A 87 -3.56 14.48 4.79
C THR A 87 -4.79 15.35 4.52
N LYS A 88 -4.77 16.22 3.48
CA LYS A 88 -5.91 17.05 3.06
C LYS A 88 -6.85 16.38 2.06
N LEU A 89 -6.54 15.15 1.60
CA LEU A 89 -7.46 14.37 0.76
C LEU A 89 -8.69 13.87 1.53
N GLY A 90 -8.80 14.17 2.83
CA GLY A 90 -9.99 13.98 3.66
C GLY A 90 -10.32 15.26 4.43
N GLY A 91 -11.61 15.52 4.62
CA GLY A 91 -12.11 16.73 5.29
C GLY A 91 -11.60 16.86 6.73
N LEU A 92 -11.73 18.07 7.30
CA LEU A 92 -11.16 18.53 8.58
C LEU A 92 -11.45 17.68 9.85
N PHE A 93 -12.23 16.60 9.76
CA PHE A 93 -12.46 15.62 10.84
C PHE A 93 -12.48 14.15 10.35
N SER A 94 -12.05 13.92 9.11
CA SER A 94 -11.97 12.62 8.44
C SER A 94 -10.53 12.46 7.99
N PHE A 95 -9.78 11.57 8.64
CA PHE A 95 -8.44 11.22 8.17
C PHE A 95 -8.57 10.65 6.75
N GLY A 96 -8.33 11.48 5.72
CA GLY A 96 -8.16 11.13 4.30
C GLY A 96 -9.21 10.24 3.61
N PRO A 97 -8.96 9.79 2.37
CA PRO A 97 -9.72 8.72 1.68
C PRO A 97 -9.49 7.34 2.33
N TRP A 98 -8.89 7.28 3.52
CA TRP A 98 -8.47 6.07 4.22
C TRP A 98 -9.64 5.26 4.78
N GLY A 99 -10.85 5.84 4.79
CA GLY A 99 -12.11 5.20 5.18
C GLY A 99 -13.02 4.82 4.01
N ASP A 100 -12.60 5.07 2.77
CA ASP A 100 -13.33 4.62 1.58
C ASP A 100 -12.89 3.20 1.20
N ASP A 101 -13.79 2.43 0.59
CA ASP A 101 -13.48 1.10 0.10
C ASP A 101 -12.49 1.19 -1.06
N VAL A 102 -11.28 0.65 -0.86
CA VAL A 102 -10.16 0.77 -1.83
C VAL A 102 -9.85 -0.55 -2.52
N VAL A 103 -10.22 -1.68 -1.92
CA VAL A 103 -9.94 -3.01 -2.47
C VAL A 103 -10.93 -4.04 -1.93
N VAL A 104 -11.25 -5.05 -2.75
CA VAL A 104 -12.01 -6.22 -2.31
C VAL A 104 -11.07 -7.40 -2.19
N VAL A 105 -10.96 -7.99 -0.99
CA VAL A 105 -10.18 -9.21 -0.74
C VAL A 105 -11.10 -10.25 -0.11
N ASN A 106 -11.14 -11.46 -0.68
CA ASN A 106 -12.03 -12.54 -0.22
C ASN A 106 -13.51 -12.11 -0.08
N GLY A 107 -13.99 -11.27 -0.99
CA GLY A 107 -15.37 -10.77 -1.00
C GLY A 107 -15.70 -9.76 0.10
N LYS A 108 -14.68 -9.20 0.77
CA LYS A 108 -14.85 -8.10 1.72
C LYS A 108 -14.27 -6.83 1.13
N ASP A 109 -15.06 -5.78 1.11
CA ASP A 109 -14.59 -4.43 0.88
C ASP A 109 -13.73 -4.00 2.07
N LEU A 110 -12.54 -3.47 1.77
CA LEU A 110 -11.55 -3.08 2.75
C LEU A 110 -11.10 -1.65 2.50
N THR A 111 -11.03 -0.90 3.58
CA THR A 111 -10.37 0.40 3.65
C THR A 111 -8.90 0.22 4.05
N LEU A 112 -8.06 1.25 3.88
CA LEU A 112 -6.69 1.21 4.39
C LEU A 112 -6.66 1.14 5.93
N ASN A 113 -7.63 1.77 6.60
CA ASN A 113 -7.80 1.66 8.05
C ASN A 113 -8.11 0.23 8.50
N ASP A 114 -8.91 -0.52 7.73
CA ASP A 114 -9.17 -1.93 8.04
C ASP A 114 -7.88 -2.76 7.93
N ILE A 115 -7.11 -2.56 6.85
CA ILE A 115 -5.85 -3.27 6.64
C ILE A 115 -4.86 -2.98 7.78
N GLU A 116 -4.69 -1.73 8.21
CA GLU A 116 -3.76 -1.38 9.28
C GLU A 116 -4.26 -1.81 10.67
N HIS A 117 -5.46 -1.35 11.05
CA HIS A 117 -5.91 -1.42 12.45
C HIS A 117 -6.66 -2.70 12.79
N ARG A 118 -7.21 -3.42 11.80
CA ARG A 118 -8.00 -4.64 12.05
C ARG A 118 -7.30 -5.91 11.55
N ILE A 119 -6.30 -5.78 10.68
CA ILE A 119 -5.54 -6.92 10.16
C ILE A 119 -4.10 -6.87 10.66
N LEU A 120 -3.28 -5.93 10.18
CA LEU A 120 -1.83 -5.91 10.44
C LEU A 120 -1.49 -5.76 11.94
N ARG A 121 -1.99 -4.71 12.60
CA ARG A 121 -1.68 -4.44 14.01
C ARG A 121 -2.15 -5.54 14.97
N PRO A 122 -3.41 -5.99 14.96
CA PRO A 122 -3.89 -6.95 15.95
C PRO A 122 -3.39 -8.38 15.73
N ILE A 123 -3.09 -8.79 14.49
CA ILE A 123 -2.64 -10.16 14.21
C ILE A 123 -1.15 -10.34 14.54
N TRP A 124 -0.29 -9.39 14.16
CA TRP A 124 1.16 -9.53 14.37
C TRP A 124 1.70 -8.83 15.61
N ASN A 125 0.99 -7.80 16.12
CA ASN A 125 1.40 -7.03 17.30
C ASN A 125 2.88 -6.59 17.28
N ASP A 126 3.41 -6.32 16.08
CA ASP A 126 4.79 -5.89 15.89
C ASP A 126 4.82 -4.36 15.84
N PRO A 127 5.52 -3.68 16.77
CA PRO A 127 5.62 -2.22 16.75
C PRO A 127 6.26 -1.68 15.47
N ARG A 128 7.04 -2.51 14.73
CA ARG A 128 7.62 -2.15 13.44
C ARG A 128 6.59 -2.04 12.33
N THR A 129 5.39 -2.62 12.50
CA THR A 129 4.31 -2.51 11.52
C THR A 129 3.94 -1.05 11.23
N HIS A 130 3.99 -0.16 12.22
CA HIS A 130 3.72 1.26 12.01
C HIS A 130 4.73 1.95 11.08
N TYR A 131 5.96 1.43 11.00
CA TYR A 131 7.00 1.94 10.11
C TYR A 131 7.02 1.22 8.76
N ALA A 132 6.50 -0.02 8.71
CA ALA A 132 6.40 -0.80 7.49
C ALA A 132 5.27 -0.29 6.57
N VAL A 133 4.26 0.35 7.14
CA VAL A 133 3.18 1.02 6.40
C VAL A 133 3.52 2.50 6.22
N ASN A 134 3.51 2.97 4.99
CA ASN A 134 3.87 4.33 4.65
C ASN A 134 2.71 5.27 5.01
N CYS A 135 2.92 6.21 5.94
CA CYS A 135 1.97 7.32 6.19
C CYS A 135 1.93 8.36 5.06
N ALA A 136 2.67 8.12 3.96
CA ALA A 136 2.72 8.88 2.73
C ALA A 136 3.07 10.37 2.90
N SER A 137 3.71 10.74 3.99
CA SER A 137 3.81 12.14 4.40
C SER A 137 4.73 13.00 3.52
N LEU A 138 5.62 12.38 2.71
CA LEU A 138 6.68 13.09 1.97
C LEU A 138 6.92 12.48 0.58
N GLY A 139 6.82 13.30 -0.47
CA GLY A 139 7.23 12.99 -1.85
C GLY A 139 6.95 14.14 -2.81
#